data_AF-A0A094BB77-F1
#
_entry.id   AF-A0A094BB77-F1
#
_cell.length_a   1.000
_cell.length_b   1.000
_cell.length_c   1.000
_cell.angle_alpha   90.00
_cell.angle_beta   90.00
_cell.angle_gamma   90.00
#
_symmetry.space_group_name_H-M   'P 1'
#
loop_
_entity.id
_entity.type
_entity.pdbx_description
1 polymer ?
#
loop_
_entity_poly.entity_id
_entity_poly.type
_entity_poly.pdbx_seq_one_letter_code
_entity_poly.pdbx_strand_id
1 'polypeptide(L)'
;MYYALTCTSVDWQHPCDTPQGSDFLTLFYLPTEDYMVVVPVPPTNGPSTTSTFPRFKSTSTSTTSSTPWQTTSPAPGVTPPATTHSSTRPRGARTSAKKILLGVPVYGRPFIGAASPGGQYHSSGSDDGIFEYNALPRRDTQEVVDKARRGYLEPDMRTFRRYSCLLLAAQGLISPEFKSDPQQLWHATHQSGAANKRMSQVGDATASLHLWTQWFPTTQSRCAGDKKDKLTSAMPILLARGELFGIDQPNIAPRQLSNAVLATGSVALPSIIDRDLAQIIRFGSGIKFMSPDQELSNEGDPSTVVLPCIFGCRLEGPILIATGAIPSEVPFSDEDALQAYYEQLSSVVVVVNDRMTDNARNIASPYRINALFIVEASSLESELKHGEDMSRVLNSLNINAVTALAGPQSLVLVHISSRYYFYRGIANREFLNTSNLAFGSEVTRIIDYINLETTLDPRAKRIAKLGDTNTILLPTLRQEVQPHDLKQLFDELSIDQIYDLGDDIPTVVPQLQVLMNQQELVKLSQALISTLSMKVNDETANENRVYTVSD
;
A
#
# COMPACT_ATOMS: atom_id res chain seq x y z
N MET A 1 8.35 -1.23 -22.02
CA MET A 1 8.28 -1.07 -20.55
C MET A 1 7.78 -2.40 -19.99
N TYR A 2 8.61 -3.13 -19.23
CA TYR A 2 8.22 -4.41 -18.60
C TYR A 2 7.94 -4.15 -17.12
N TYR A 3 6.76 -4.54 -16.63
CA TYR A 3 6.46 -4.51 -15.20
C TYR A 3 7.24 -5.63 -14.51
N ALA A 4 8.04 -5.30 -13.49
CA ALA A 4 8.68 -6.29 -12.64
C ALA A 4 7.64 -6.88 -11.69
N LEU A 5 6.91 -7.89 -12.16
CA LEU A 5 5.98 -8.66 -11.33
C LEU A 5 6.73 -9.85 -10.72
N THR A 6 6.56 -10.06 -9.42
CA THR A 6 7.09 -11.25 -8.71
C THR A 6 6.14 -12.45 -8.82
N CYS A 7 4.90 -12.22 -9.25
CA CYS A 7 3.91 -13.25 -9.49
C CYS A 7 2.87 -12.83 -10.53
N THR A 8 2.25 -13.81 -11.20
CA THR A 8 1.06 -13.61 -12.04
C THR A 8 -0.11 -14.38 -11.45
N SER A 9 -1.25 -13.72 -11.32
CA SER A 9 -2.52 -14.38 -11.04
C SER A 9 -3.35 -14.47 -12.32
N VAL A 10 -3.82 -15.67 -12.66
CA VAL A 10 -4.71 -15.87 -13.82
C VAL A 10 -6.07 -16.32 -13.31
N ASP A 11 -7.07 -15.43 -13.42
CA ASP A 11 -8.43 -15.65 -12.94
C ASP A 11 -9.37 -16.01 -14.10
N TRP A 12 -9.37 -17.28 -14.52
CA TRP A 12 -10.33 -17.80 -15.50
C TRP A 12 -11.48 -18.49 -14.77
N GLN A 13 -12.68 -17.88 -14.82
CA GLN A 13 -13.89 -18.39 -14.17
C GLN A 13 -14.95 -18.81 -15.21
N HIS A 14 -14.89 -19.98 -15.84
CA HIS A 14 -14.08 -21.19 -15.65
C HIS A 14 -13.91 -21.84 -17.03
N PRO A 15 -12.92 -22.73 -17.26
CA PRO A 15 -12.90 -23.54 -18.48
C PRO A 15 -14.23 -24.30 -18.59
N CYS A 16 -14.96 -24.12 -19.70
CA CYS A 16 -16.30 -24.69 -19.83
C CYS A 16 -16.33 -26.06 -20.54
N ASP A 17 -15.20 -26.50 -21.09
CA ASP A 17 -15.02 -27.80 -21.72
C ASP A 17 -13.58 -28.34 -21.55
N THR A 18 -13.34 -29.58 -22.02
CA THR A 18 -12.02 -30.24 -21.92
C THR A 18 -10.94 -29.55 -22.76
N PRO A 19 -11.20 -29.13 -24.02
CA PRO A 19 -10.25 -28.32 -24.80
C PRO A 19 -9.78 -27.06 -24.06
N GLN A 20 -10.70 -26.27 -23.50
CA GLN A 20 -10.35 -25.07 -22.72
C GLN A 20 -9.55 -25.40 -21.47
N GLY A 21 -9.81 -26.54 -20.82
CA GLY A 21 -8.97 -27.03 -19.72
C GLY A 21 -7.54 -27.32 -20.15
N SER A 22 -7.35 -27.90 -21.35
CA SER A 22 -6.03 -28.16 -21.93
C SER A 22 -5.32 -26.87 -22.37
N ASP A 23 -6.05 -25.95 -22.99
CA ASP A 23 -5.53 -24.63 -23.39
C ASP A 23 -5.08 -23.83 -22.15
N PHE A 24 -5.87 -23.89 -21.08
CA PHE A 24 -5.52 -23.27 -19.81
C PHE A 24 -4.22 -23.82 -19.22
N LEU A 25 -3.98 -25.14 -19.29
CA LEU A 25 -2.71 -25.73 -18.85
C LEU A 25 -1.53 -25.31 -19.74
N THR A 26 -1.77 -25.14 -21.04
CA THR A 26 -0.75 -24.73 -22.02
C THR A 26 -0.29 -23.29 -21.78
N LEU A 27 -1.17 -22.42 -21.28
CA LEU A 27 -0.85 -21.04 -20.89
C LEU A 27 0.29 -20.97 -19.84
N PHE A 28 0.47 -22.01 -19.02
CA PHE A 28 1.43 -22.01 -17.92
C PHE A 28 2.77 -22.69 -18.24
N TYR A 29 3.05 -22.98 -19.51
CA TYR A 29 4.38 -23.41 -19.97
C TYR A 29 5.35 -22.22 -20.04
N LEU A 30 5.59 -21.56 -18.90
CA LEU A 30 6.59 -20.50 -18.79
C LEU A 30 7.94 -21.09 -18.35
N PRO A 31 9.06 -20.76 -19.04
CA PRO A 31 10.38 -21.26 -18.69
C PRO A 31 11.02 -20.33 -17.65
N THR A 32 10.94 -20.65 -16.36
CA THR A 32 11.89 -20.22 -15.30
C THR A 32 11.43 -20.72 -13.92
N GLU A 33 12.36 -21.11 -13.07
CA GLU A 33 12.06 -21.74 -11.77
C GLU A 33 11.62 -20.77 -10.66
N ASP A 34 11.70 -19.46 -10.89
CA ASP A 34 11.52 -18.44 -9.83
C ASP A 34 10.23 -17.61 -9.93
N TYR A 35 9.31 -17.95 -10.84
CA TYR A 35 8.09 -17.17 -11.05
C TYR A 35 6.85 -17.82 -10.40
N MET A 36 6.20 -17.11 -9.46
CA MET A 36 5.01 -17.63 -8.79
C MET A 36 3.75 -17.39 -9.62
N VAL A 37 3.01 -18.47 -9.90
CA VAL A 37 1.70 -18.41 -10.55
C VAL A 37 0.60 -18.81 -9.56
N VAL A 38 -0.43 -17.98 -9.45
CA VAL A 38 -1.62 -18.21 -8.61
C VAL A 38 -2.85 -18.37 -9.49
N VAL A 39 -3.65 -19.40 -9.21
CA VAL A 39 -4.89 -19.67 -9.94
C VAL A 39 -6.05 -19.78 -8.96
N PRO A 40 -7.08 -18.92 -9.07
CA PRO A 40 -8.37 -19.11 -8.42
C PRO A 40 -9.07 -20.36 -8.98
N VAL A 41 -9.52 -21.25 -8.11
CA VAL A 41 -10.17 -22.53 -8.45
C VAL A 41 -11.60 -22.51 -7.89
N PRO A 42 -12.62 -22.89 -8.69
CA PRO A 42 -14.00 -22.92 -8.23
C PRO A 42 -14.19 -23.93 -7.08
N PRO A 43 -15.08 -23.63 -6.12
CA PRO A 43 -15.31 -24.49 -4.96
C PRO A 43 -16.27 -25.66 -5.23
N THR A 44 -16.84 -25.76 -6.44
CA THR A 44 -17.92 -26.71 -6.76
C THR A 44 -17.39 -27.94 -7.50
N ASN A 45 -18.12 -29.07 -7.40
CA ASN A 45 -17.87 -30.31 -8.16
C ASN A 45 -18.25 -30.19 -9.66
N GLY A 46 -18.28 -28.97 -10.23
CA GLY A 46 -18.40 -28.74 -11.67
C GLY A 46 -17.16 -29.25 -12.44
N PRO A 47 -17.08 -29.09 -13.77
CA PRO A 47 -16.22 -29.86 -14.71
C PRO A 47 -14.70 -29.64 -14.52
N SER A 48 -14.21 -29.96 -13.33
CA SER A 48 -12.82 -29.85 -12.86
C SER A 48 -12.18 -31.24 -12.71
N THR A 49 -12.82 -32.28 -13.25
CA THR A 49 -12.44 -33.69 -13.00
C THR A 49 -11.24 -34.20 -13.80
N THR A 50 -10.51 -33.38 -14.56
CA THR A 50 -9.49 -33.92 -15.48
C THR A 50 -8.10 -33.27 -15.50
N SER A 51 -7.78 -32.26 -14.69
CA SER A 51 -6.44 -31.63 -14.74
C SER A 51 -5.67 -31.70 -13.41
N THR A 52 -4.49 -32.32 -13.44
CA THR A 52 -3.54 -32.35 -12.31
C THR A 52 -2.62 -31.13 -12.37
N PHE A 53 -2.52 -30.36 -11.28
CA PHE A 53 -1.66 -29.18 -11.15
C PHE A 53 -0.46 -29.45 -10.21
N PRO A 54 0.64 -30.08 -10.68
CA PRO A 54 1.74 -30.47 -9.79
C PRO A 54 2.60 -29.29 -9.29
N ARG A 55 2.68 -28.19 -10.04
CA ARG A 55 3.65 -27.09 -9.79
C ARG A 55 3.08 -25.78 -9.21
N PHE A 56 1.77 -25.65 -9.01
CA PHE A 56 1.15 -24.34 -8.74
C PHE A 56 0.56 -24.18 -7.32
N LYS A 57 0.44 -22.92 -6.85
CA LYS A 57 -0.39 -22.57 -5.68
C LYS A 57 -1.81 -22.26 -6.17
N SER A 58 -2.79 -22.95 -5.61
CA SER A 58 -4.21 -22.80 -5.95
C SER A 58 -4.93 -21.99 -4.88
N THR A 59 -5.81 -21.09 -5.29
CA THR A 59 -6.67 -20.32 -4.39
C THR A 59 -8.10 -20.82 -4.52
N SER A 60 -8.68 -21.39 -3.46
CA SER A 60 -10.09 -21.82 -3.52
C SER A 60 -11.02 -20.61 -3.38
N THR A 61 -11.84 -20.34 -4.39
CA THR A 61 -12.83 -19.25 -4.37
C THR A 61 -14.15 -19.71 -3.71
N SER A 62 -14.14 -20.02 -2.41
CA SER A 62 -15.32 -20.49 -1.66
C SER A 62 -16.45 -19.45 -1.48
N THR A 63 -16.43 -18.32 -2.20
CA THR A 63 -17.16 -17.10 -1.86
C THR A 63 -18.50 -16.91 -2.56
N THR A 64 -18.89 -17.77 -3.50
CA THR A 64 -20.05 -17.56 -4.39
C THR A 64 -21.12 -18.65 -4.39
N SER A 65 -21.18 -19.51 -3.36
CA SER A 65 -22.12 -20.65 -3.31
C SER A 65 -23.61 -20.29 -3.31
N SER A 66 -23.96 -19.01 -3.14
CA SER A 66 -25.34 -18.51 -3.08
C SER A 66 -25.47 -17.21 -3.87
N THR A 67 -26.29 -17.24 -4.91
CA THR A 67 -26.45 -16.18 -5.92
C THR A 67 -27.93 -15.79 -6.10
N PRO A 68 -28.23 -14.59 -6.63
CA PRO A 68 -29.60 -14.18 -6.99
C PRO A 68 -30.33 -15.14 -7.94
N TRP A 69 -29.61 -16.03 -8.61
CA TRP A 69 -30.13 -17.05 -9.51
C TRP A 69 -30.73 -18.29 -8.79
N GLN A 70 -30.69 -18.34 -7.46
CA GLN A 70 -31.33 -19.40 -6.67
C GLN A 70 -32.77 -19.02 -6.30
N THR A 71 -33.70 -19.98 -6.27
CA THR A 71 -35.11 -19.73 -5.93
C THR A 71 -35.39 -19.60 -4.43
N THR A 72 -34.44 -20.00 -3.58
CA THR A 72 -34.54 -19.89 -2.12
C THR A 72 -33.27 -19.23 -1.58
N SER A 73 -33.41 -18.50 -0.46
CA SER A 73 -32.24 -18.11 0.32
C SER A 73 -31.52 -19.38 0.81
N PRO A 74 -30.22 -19.34 1.08
CA PRO A 74 -29.49 -20.55 1.49
C PRO A 74 -30.05 -21.12 2.80
N ALA A 75 -30.43 -22.41 2.83
CA ALA A 75 -31.10 -23.03 3.99
C ALA A 75 -30.24 -23.19 5.24
N PRO A 76 -30.84 -23.15 6.45
CA PRO A 76 -30.14 -23.37 7.70
C PRO A 76 -29.91 -24.88 7.76
N GLY A 77 -28.72 -25.31 7.37
CA GLY A 77 -28.39 -26.73 7.35
C GLY A 77 -28.69 -27.50 6.06
N VAL A 78 -29.06 -26.84 4.96
CA VAL A 78 -28.82 -27.41 3.61
C VAL A 78 -27.56 -26.76 3.08
N THR A 79 -26.43 -27.43 3.29
CA THR A 79 -25.26 -27.22 2.42
C THR A 79 -25.72 -27.52 0.99
N PRO A 80 -25.65 -26.57 0.03
CA PRO A 80 -25.72 -26.97 -1.37
C PRO A 80 -24.67 -28.07 -1.62
N PRO A 81 -24.83 -28.94 -2.64
CA PRO A 81 -23.90 -30.03 -2.92
C PRO A 81 -22.44 -29.57 -3.09
N ALA A 82 -22.21 -28.25 -3.23
CA ALA A 82 -20.94 -27.58 -2.98
C ALA A 82 -20.68 -27.40 -1.47
N THR A 83 -20.39 -28.50 -0.80
CA THR A 83 -19.76 -28.50 0.51
C THR A 83 -18.32 -27.99 0.39
N THR A 84 -17.79 -27.52 1.52
CA THR A 84 -16.38 -27.54 1.93
C THR A 84 -15.74 -28.94 1.91
N HIS A 85 -16.34 -29.90 1.19
CA HIS A 85 -15.71 -31.15 0.76
C HIS A 85 -14.67 -30.92 -0.34
N SER A 86 -14.44 -29.70 -0.82
CA SER A 86 -13.22 -29.38 -1.58
C SER A 86 -11.96 -29.31 -0.70
N SER A 87 -12.12 -29.20 0.64
CA SER A 87 -11.01 -29.40 1.58
C SER A 87 -10.67 -30.88 1.80
N THR A 88 -11.63 -31.78 1.58
CA THR A 88 -11.31 -33.17 1.24
C THR A 88 -10.88 -33.20 -0.21
N ARG A 89 -9.56 -33.04 -0.43
CA ARG A 89 -8.80 -33.36 -1.64
C ARG A 89 -9.70 -33.81 -2.82
N PRO A 90 -9.81 -33.05 -3.92
CA PRO A 90 -10.63 -33.46 -5.07
C PRO A 90 -10.32 -34.92 -5.35
N ARG A 91 -11.31 -35.83 -5.31
CA ARG A 91 -11.05 -37.28 -5.40
C ARG A 91 -10.32 -37.56 -6.72
N GLY A 92 -8.99 -37.66 -6.66
CA GLY A 92 -8.10 -37.79 -7.82
C GLY A 92 -6.97 -36.76 -7.92
N ALA A 93 -7.07 -35.56 -7.32
CA ALA A 93 -6.06 -34.52 -7.45
C ALA A 93 -4.94 -34.61 -6.39
N ARG A 94 -3.68 -34.58 -6.84
CA ARG A 94 -2.47 -34.67 -6.02
C ARG A 94 -1.97 -33.31 -5.46
N THR A 95 -2.82 -32.30 -5.31
CA THR A 95 -2.41 -31.00 -4.74
C THR A 95 -2.18 -31.12 -3.22
N SER A 96 -1.07 -30.57 -2.75
CA SER A 96 -0.75 -30.50 -1.31
C SER A 96 -1.58 -29.41 -0.65
N ALA A 97 -2.15 -29.67 0.53
CA ALA A 97 -2.94 -28.70 1.28
C ALA A 97 -2.18 -27.38 1.56
N LYS A 98 -0.85 -27.46 1.72
CA LYS A 98 0.04 -26.28 1.89
C LYS A 98 0.07 -25.34 0.67
N LYS A 99 -0.38 -25.82 -0.50
CA LYS A 99 -0.48 -25.04 -1.74
C LYS A 99 -1.86 -24.43 -1.95
N ILE A 100 -2.81 -24.62 -1.02
CA ILE A 100 -4.18 -24.14 -1.12
C ILE A 100 -4.35 -22.89 -0.24
N LEU A 101 -4.73 -21.77 -0.86
CA LEU A 101 -5.15 -20.55 -0.16
C LEU A 101 -6.68 -20.53 -0.02
N LEU A 102 -7.19 -20.28 1.19
CA LEU A 102 -8.63 -20.21 1.44
C LEU A 102 -9.16 -18.80 1.15
N GLY A 103 -10.05 -18.66 0.16
CA GLY A 103 -10.74 -17.41 -0.15
C GLY A 103 -11.86 -17.10 0.84
N VAL A 104 -11.75 -15.97 1.54
CA VAL A 104 -12.75 -15.48 2.52
C VAL A 104 -13.46 -14.24 1.94
N PRO A 105 -14.79 -14.23 1.84
CA PRO A 105 -15.51 -13.08 1.30
C PRO A 105 -15.48 -11.92 2.28
N VAL A 106 -15.27 -10.71 1.76
CA VAL A 106 -15.32 -9.43 2.50
C VAL A 106 -16.49 -8.58 2.01
N TYR A 107 -17.60 -9.26 1.73
CA TYR A 107 -18.88 -8.69 1.38
C TYR A 107 -20.00 -9.63 1.84
N GLY A 108 -21.22 -9.12 1.93
CA GLY A 108 -22.43 -9.89 2.18
C GLY A 108 -23.37 -9.90 1.00
N ARG A 109 -24.23 -10.92 0.92
CA ARG A 109 -25.32 -10.99 -0.06
C ARG A 109 -26.67 -10.96 0.67
N PRO A 110 -27.58 -10.04 0.30
CA PRO A 110 -28.91 -9.94 0.89
C PRO A 110 -29.93 -10.83 0.15
N PHE A 111 -31.00 -11.20 0.85
CA PHE A 111 -32.15 -11.97 0.40
C PHE A 111 -33.40 -11.33 1.01
N ILE A 112 -33.98 -10.34 0.32
CA ILE A 112 -35.15 -9.59 0.79
C ILE A 112 -36.40 -10.46 0.74
N GLY A 113 -37.17 -10.48 1.82
CA GLY A 113 -38.40 -11.26 1.96
C GLY A 113 -38.21 -12.69 2.44
N ALA A 114 -36.97 -13.15 2.68
CA ALA A 114 -36.74 -14.41 3.38
C ALA A 114 -37.00 -14.27 4.89
N ALA A 115 -37.88 -15.13 5.42
CA ALA A 115 -38.21 -15.16 6.85
C ALA A 115 -37.11 -15.84 7.70
N SER A 116 -36.29 -16.67 7.09
CA SER A 116 -35.18 -17.41 7.70
C SER A 116 -34.25 -17.89 6.58
N PRO A 117 -33.01 -18.33 6.87
CA PRO A 117 -32.22 -18.99 5.83
C PRO A 117 -33.06 -20.13 5.26
N GLY A 118 -33.02 -20.36 3.95
CA GLY A 118 -33.79 -21.45 3.29
C GLY A 118 -35.18 -21.05 2.88
N GLY A 119 -35.67 -19.93 3.42
CA GLY A 119 -36.92 -19.34 3.00
C GLY A 119 -36.84 -18.82 1.56
N GLN A 120 -37.99 -18.78 0.89
CA GLN A 120 -38.14 -18.03 -0.36
C GLN A 120 -37.84 -16.55 -0.11
N TYR A 121 -37.31 -15.88 -1.13
CA TYR A 121 -37.01 -14.45 -1.10
C TYR A 121 -37.49 -13.84 -2.43
N HIS A 122 -37.69 -12.53 -2.44
CA HIS A 122 -38.28 -11.82 -3.58
C HIS A 122 -37.25 -11.02 -4.37
N SER A 123 -36.14 -10.59 -3.74
CA SER A 123 -35.06 -9.87 -4.43
C SER A 123 -33.75 -9.86 -3.64
N SER A 124 -32.64 -9.52 -4.31
CA SER A 124 -31.31 -9.37 -3.71
C SER A 124 -30.95 -7.91 -3.36
N GLY A 125 -31.93 -7.01 -3.17
CA GLY A 125 -31.76 -5.72 -2.48
C GLY A 125 -30.78 -4.65 -2.99
N SER A 126 -29.92 -4.93 -3.97
CA SER A 126 -29.09 -3.96 -4.70
C SER A 126 -28.93 -4.43 -6.15
N ASP A 127 -28.53 -3.53 -7.05
CA ASP A 127 -28.37 -3.81 -8.49
C ASP A 127 -27.42 -5.00 -8.74
N ASP A 128 -26.40 -5.20 -7.90
CA ASP A 128 -25.45 -6.31 -7.98
C ASP A 128 -25.68 -7.42 -6.93
N GLY A 129 -26.63 -7.23 -6.02
CA GLY A 129 -26.91 -8.16 -4.92
C GLY A 129 -25.74 -8.39 -3.97
N ILE A 130 -24.91 -7.36 -3.75
CA ILE A 130 -23.73 -7.37 -2.87
C ILE A 130 -23.75 -6.12 -1.97
N PHE A 131 -23.32 -6.28 -0.72
CA PHE A 131 -22.97 -5.21 0.21
C PHE A 131 -21.54 -5.40 0.68
N GLU A 132 -20.73 -4.35 0.65
CA GLU A 132 -19.38 -4.39 1.21
C GLU A 132 -19.40 -4.72 2.71
N TYR A 133 -18.39 -5.44 3.19
CA TYR A 133 -18.33 -5.82 4.61
C TYR A 133 -18.22 -4.59 5.53
N ASN A 134 -17.62 -3.50 5.06
CA ASN A 134 -17.58 -2.22 5.76
C ASN A 134 -18.96 -1.57 5.98
N ALA A 135 -19.98 -1.99 5.23
CA ALA A 135 -21.34 -1.49 5.33
C ALA A 135 -22.28 -2.42 6.13
N LEU A 136 -21.73 -3.48 6.74
CA LEU A 136 -22.45 -4.46 7.56
C LEU A 136 -21.99 -4.38 9.03
N PRO A 137 -22.82 -4.64 10.05
CA PRO A 137 -24.26 -4.80 9.91
C PRO A 137 -24.95 -3.49 9.55
N ARG A 138 -26.09 -3.56 8.85
CA ARG A 138 -26.86 -2.35 8.55
C ARG A 138 -27.63 -1.90 9.79
N ARG A 139 -28.01 -0.62 9.79
CA ARG A 139 -28.88 -0.07 10.83
C ARG A 139 -30.13 -0.95 10.99
N ASP A 140 -30.51 -1.19 12.23
CA ASP A 140 -31.69 -1.99 12.61
C ASP A 140 -31.62 -3.49 12.26
N THR A 141 -30.42 -4.01 11.98
CA THR A 141 -30.19 -5.46 11.81
C THR A 141 -29.42 -6.05 13.01
N GLN A 142 -29.69 -7.32 13.33
CA GLN A 142 -28.98 -8.05 14.38
C GLN A 142 -28.03 -9.07 13.76
N GLU A 143 -26.77 -9.12 14.19
CA GLU A 143 -25.86 -10.18 13.78
C GLU A 143 -26.14 -11.49 14.55
N VAL A 144 -26.29 -12.61 13.83
CA VAL A 144 -26.51 -13.96 14.37
C VAL A 144 -25.41 -14.88 13.88
N VAL A 145 -24.81 -15.64 14.80
CA VAL A 145 -23.68 -16.54 14.52
C VAL A 145 -24.09 -18.00 14.63
N ASP A 146 -24.04 -18.76 13.53
CA ASP A 146 -24.15 -20.23 13.59
C ASP A 146 -22.76 -20.82 13.90
N LYS A 147 -22.48 -21.05 15.20
CA LYS A 147 -21.22 -21.65 15.66
C LYS A 147 -21.01 -23.09 15.20
N ALA A 148 -22.09 -23.83 14.95
CA ALA A 148 -22.00 -25.23 14.52
C ALA A 148 -21.57 -25.34 13.05
N ARG A 149 -21.99 -24.39 12.22
CA ARG A 149 -21.75 -24.39 10.77
C ARG A 149 -20.82 -23.28 10.28
N ARG A 150 -20.33 -22.47 11.21
CA ARG A 150 -19.34 -21.42 10.99
C ARG A 150 -19.77 -20.46 9.89
N GLY A 151 -20.95 -19.85 10.06
CA GLY A 151 -21.50 -18.80 9.19
C GLY A 151 -22.37 -17.81 9.95
N TYR A 152 -22.62 -16.62 9.36
CA TYR A 152 -23.40 -15.54 9.98
C TYR A 152 -24.66 -15.18 9.21
N LEU A 153 -25.63 -14.61 9.93
CA LEU A 153 -26.98 -14.27 9.48
C LEU A 153 -27.40 -12.91 10.07
N GLU A 154 -28.07 -12.05 9.30
CA GLU A 154 -28.80 -10.88 9.83
C GLU A 154 -30.31 -11.08 9.67
N PRO A 155 -31.10 -11.17 10.77
CA PRO A 155 -32.54 -11.09 10.71
C PRO A 155 -33.03 -9.64 10.90
N ASP A 156 -33.97 -9.24 10.04
CA ASP A 156 -34.94 -8.14 10.23
C ASP A 156 -36.33 -8.68 9.83
N MET A 157 -37.43 -8.04 10.25
CA MET A 157 -38.81 -8.44 9.95
C MET A 157 -39.12 -8.55 8.44
N ARG A 158 -38.24 -8.08 7.54
CA ARG A 158 -38.44 -8.17 6.07
C ARG A 158 -37.21 -8.54 5.23
N THR A 159 -36.01 -8.69 5.80
CA THR A 159 -34.78 -8.93 5.02
C THR A 159 -33.83 -9.90 5.70
N PHE A 160 -33.24 -10.81 4.92
CA PHE A 160 -32.28 -11.82 5.37
C PHE A 160 -30.91 -11.61 4.72
N ARG A 161 -29.77 -11.71 5.44
CA ARG A 161 -28.42 -11.47 4.84
C ARG A 161 -27.36 -12.44 5.35
N ARG A 162 -26.35 -12.78 4.53
CA ARG A 162 -25.22 -13.66 4.88
C ARG A 162 -23.87 -13.03 4.54
N TYR A 163 -22.91 -13.06 5.47
CA TYR A 163 -21.51 -12.63 5.31
C TYR A 163 -20.58 -13.38 6.29
N SER A 164 -19.28 -13.10 6.26
CA SER A 164 -18.28 -13.66 7.19
C SER A 164 -17.84 -12.60 8.21
N CYS A 165 -17.69 -12.96 9.49
CA CYS A 165 -17.30 -12.06 10.59
C CYS A 165 -16.07 -12.54 11.38
N LEU A 166 -15.52 -11.63 12.20
CA LEU A 166 -14.33 -11.72 13.06
C LEU A 166 -14.19 -13.03 13.88
N LEU A 167 -15.27 -13.60 14.43
CA LEU A 167 -15.17 -14.77 15.31
C LEU A 167 -14.68 -16.04 14.58
N LEU A 168 -14.90 -16.15 13.27
CA LEU A 168 -14.44 -17.29 12.45
C LEU A 168 -13.00 -17.15 11.96
N ALA A 169 -12.51 -15.92 11.83
CA ALA A 169 -11.09 -15.69 11.57
C ALA A 169 -10.27 -16.15 12.79
N ALA A 170 -10.74 -15.87 14.01
CA ALA A 170 -10.10 -16.32 15.25
C ALA A 170 -10.32 -17.83 15.53
N GLN A 171 -11.47 -18.41 15.15
CA GLN A 171 -11.76 -19.83 15.29
C GLN A 171 -11.50 -20.58 13.97
N GLY A 172 -10.22 -20.79 13.66
CA GLY A 172 -9.74 -21.44 12.43
C GLY A 172 -10.63 -22.60 11.95
N LEU A 173 -11.16 -22.48 10.73
CA LEU A 173 -11.97 -23.45 9.97
C LEU A 173 -11.27 -24.81 9.83
N ILE A 174 -11.26 -25.59 10.91
CA ILE A 174 -10.74 -26.97 10.96
C ILE A 174 -11.92 -27.91 11.23
N SER A 175 -12.22 -28.77 10.26
CA SER A 175 -13.20 -29.87 10.38
C SER A 175 -12.74 -30.90 11.44
N PRO A 176 -13.66 -31.63 12.10
CA PRO A 176 -13.30 -32.74 13.00
C PRO A 176 -12.39 -33.80 12.35
N GLU A 177 -12.39 -33.92 11.01
CA GLU A 177 -11.56 -34.85 10.24
C GLU A 177 -10.06 -34.47 10.19
N PHE A 178 -9.68 -33.27 10.65
CA PHE A 178 -8.30 -32.78 10.69
C PHE A 178 -7.67 -32.79 12.10
N LYS A 179 -8.30 -33.48 13.06
CA LYS A 179 -7.79 -33.61 14.43
C LYS A 179 -6.41 -34.28 14.53
N SER A 180 -5.95 -34.99 13.48
CA SER A 180 -4.66 -35.69 13.51
C SER A 180 -3.45 -34.83 13.13
N ASP A 181 -3.63 -33.66 12.49
CA ASP A 181 -2.53 -32.73 12.20
C ASP A 181 -3.04 -31.32 11.77
N PRO A 182 -3.08 -30.31 12.68
CA PRO A 182 -3.56 -28.97 12.37
C PRO A 182 -2.64 -28.12 11.46
N GLN A 183 -1.54 -28.67 10.92
CA GLN A 183 -0.53 -27.91 10.14
C GLN A 183 -0.82 -27.73 8.63
N GLN A 184 -2.00 -28.10 8.11
CA GLN A 184 -2.14 -28.33 6.66
C GLN A 184 -2.63 -27.14 5.81
N LEU A 185 -3.24 -26.09 6.36
CA LEU A 185 -3.61 -24.87 5.62
C LEU A 185 -2.83 -23.69 6.18
N TRP A 186 -2.00 -23.04 5.35
CA TRP A 186 -1.01 -22.06 5.80
C TRP A 186 -1.47 -20.60 5.68
N HIS A 187 -2.40 -20.26 4.77
CA HIS A 187 -2.71 -18.86 4.45
C HIS A 187 -4.16 -18.65 3.94
N ALA A 188 -4.71 -17.44 4.13
CA ALA A 188 -6.01 -16.99 3.61
C ALA A 188 -5.83 -15.90 2.54
N THR A 189 -6.87 -15.69 1.74
CA THR A 189 -6.92 -14.64 0.72
C THR A 189 -8.31 -14.03 0.61
N HIS A 190 -8.42 -12.81 0.09
CA HIS A 190 -9.67 -12.06 -0.02
C HIS A 190 -9.86 -11.51 -1.44
N GLN A 191 -11.12 -11.36 -1.87
CA GLN A 191 -11.43 -10.92 -3.23
C GLN A 191 -11.29 -9.41 -3.46
N SER A 192 -11.32 -8.57 -2.42
CA SER A 192 -11.13 -7.12 -2.55
C SER A 192 -10.61 -6.50 -1.25
N GLY A 193 -9.55 -5.71 -1.32
CA GLY A 193 -9.05 -4.97 -0.15
C GLY A 193 -9.94 -3.80 0.28
N ALA A 194 -10.71 -3.23 -0.67
CA ALA A 194 -11.47 -2.00 -0.46
C ALA A 194 -12.69 -2.19 0.46
N ALA A 195 -13.28 -3.39 0.46
CA ALA A 195 -14.50 -3.68 1.20
C ALA A 195 -14.27 -4.02 2.70
N ASN A 196 -13.01 -4.00 3.16
CA ASN A 196 -12.68 -4.22 4.56
C ASN A 196 -13.10 -3.03 5.44
N LYS A 197 -13.59 -3.33 6.65
CA LYS A 197 -13.87 -2.31 7.67
C LYS A 197 -12.61 -1.55 8.03
N ARG A 198 -12.70 -0.22 7.97
CA ARG A 198 -11.73 0.65 8.64
C ARG A 198 -12.05 0.71 10.12
N MET A 199 -11.04 0.86 10.96
CA MET A 199 -11.21 0.86 12.42
C MET A 199 -12.12 2.01 12.91
N SER A 200 -12.13 3.14 12.19
CA SER A 200 -13.00 4.30 12.44
C SER A 200 -14.50 4.06 12.20
N GLN A 201 -14.87 2.93 11.60
CA GLN A 201 -16.26 2.58 11.27
C GLN A 201 -16.90 1.65 12.32
N VAL A 202 -16.22 1.37 13.45
CA VAL A 202 -16.68 0.43 14.49
C VAL A 202 -16.95 1.19 15.80
N GLY A 203 -18.21 1.22 16.23
CA GLY A 203 -18.69 2.08 17.32
C GLY A 203 -18.50 1.57 18.76
N ASP A 204 -17.79 0.47 18.99
CA ASP A 204 -17.60 -0.10 20.34
C ASP A 204 -16.14 -0.58 20.54
N ALA A 205 -15.42 0.10 21.44
CA ALA A 205 -14.01 -0.13 21.74
C ALA A 205 -13.70 -1.55 22.29
N THR A 206 -14.70 -2.23 22.84
CA THR A 206 -14.54 -3.58 23.40
C THR A 206 -14.64 -4.70 22.34
N ALA A 207 -15.09 -4.39 21.12
CA ALA A 207 -15.23 -5.33 20.01
C ALA A 207 -14.33 -5.01 18.79
N SER A 208 -13.35 -4.12 18.95
CA SER A 208 -12.55 -3.56 17.87
C SER A 208 -11.34 -4.43 17.48
N LEU A 209 -11.42 -5.22 16.41
CA LEU A 209 -10.24 -5.71 15.69
C LEU A 209 -10.51 -5.91 14.19
N HIS A 210 -9.48 -5.75 13.35
CA HIS A 210 -9.52 -6.04 11.92
C HIS A 210 -9.32 -7.55 11.67
N LEU A 211 -9.99 -8.10 10.65
CA LEU A 211 -9.87 -9.52 10.26
C LEU A 211 -8.40 -9.97 10.08
N TRP A 212 -7.54 -9.10 9.52
CA TRP A 212 -6.10 -9.35 9.36
C TRP A 212 -5.36 -9.41 10.70
N THR A 213 -5.66 -8.49 11.62
CA THR A 213 -4.94 -8.35 12.90
C THR A 213 -5.17 -9.50 13.87
N GLN A 214 -6.19 -10.36 13.69
CA GLN A 214 -6.39 -11.56 14.52
C GLN A 214 -5.79 -12.85 13.94
N TRP A 215 -5.57 -12.90 12.62
CA TRP A 215 -5.03 -14.09 11.94
C TRP A 215 -3.51 -14.22 12.10
N PHE A 216 -2.79 -13.11 12.15
CA PHE A 216 -1.33 -13.10 12.31
C PHE A 216 -0.83 -13.43 13.73
N PRO A 217 -1.45 -12.95 14.83
CA PRO A 217 -1.02 -13.30 16.18
C PRO A 217 -1.17 -14.80 16.50
N THR A 218 -2.21 -15.45 15.96
CA THR A 218 -2.48 -16.88 16.19
C THR A 218 -1.49 -17.81 15.48
N THR A 219 -0.82 -17.33 14.43
CA THR A 219 0.17 -18.09 13.66
C THR A 219 1.62 -17.85 14.10
N GLN A 220 1.95 -16.70 14.70
CA GLN A 220 3.30 -16.40 15.21
C GLN A 220 3.61 -16.91 16.63
N SER A 221 2.63 -17.33 17.43
CA SER A 221 2.82 -17.65 18.86
C SER A 221 3.35 -19.07 19.17
N ARG A 222 3.85 -19.86 18.21
CA ARG A 222 4.37 -21.22 18.49
C ARG A 222 5.67 -21.56 17.78
N CYS A 223 6.63 -20.66 17.80
CA CYS A 223 8.02 -20.94 17.44
C CYS A 223 8.97 -20.40 18.53
N ALA A 224 9.10 -21.12 19.64
CA ALA A 224 10.28 -21.11 20.51
C ALA A 224 10.20 -22.33 21.44
N GLY A 225 11.24 -23.16 21.40
CA GLY A 225 11.40 -24.31 22.28
C GLY A 225 11.64 -23.91 23.74
N ASP A 226 11.36 -24.87 24.61
CA ASP A 226 11.77 -25.03 26.01
C ASP A 226 12.38 -23.82 26.72
N LYS A 227 11.56 -23.25 27.63
CA LYS A 227 11.97 -22.78 28.96
C LYS A 227 10.72 -22.62 29.83
N LYS A 228 10.25 -23.74 30.40
CA LYS A 228 9.49 -23.71 31.66
C LYS A 228 10.45 -23.29 32.78
N ASP A 229 9.91 -22.60 33.77
CA ASP A 229 10.56 -22.13 35.00
C ASP A 229 11.20 -20.74 34.95
N LYS A 230 10.34 -19.71 35.06
CA LYS A 230 10.48 -18.51 35.91
C LYS A 230 9.39 -17.49 35.55
N LEU A 231 8.19 -17.69 36.08
CA LEU A 231 7.08 -16.75 35.97
C LEU A 231 6.28 -16.72 37.28
N THR A 232 6.99 -16.41 38.36
CA THR A 232 6.43 -16.05 39.68
C THR A 232 7.33 -14.98 40.29
N SER A 233 7.25 -13.77 39.75
CA SER A 233 7.67 -12.51 40.38
C SER A 233 7.46 -11.39 39.35
N ALA A 234 6.95 -10.24 39.80
CA ALA A 234 6.62 -9.04 39.01
C ALA A 234 5.23 -9.00 38.36
N MET A 235 4.19 -9.00 39.19
CA MET A 235 3.01 -8.15 39.03
C MET A 235 2.71 -7.56 40.42
N PRO A 236 3.00 -6.27 40.63
CA PRO A 236 1.89 -5.32 40.68
C PRO A 236 2.25 -3.95 40.08
N ILE A 237 1.35 -3.36 39.30
CA ILE A 237 0.98 -1.92 39.27
C ILE A 237 -0.08 -1.81 38.17
N LEU A 238 -1.34 -1.90 38.55
CA LEU A 238 -2.49 -1.44 37.78
C LEU A 238 -3.65 -1.37 38.78
N LEU A 239 -3.61 -0.33 39.62
CA LEU A 239 -4.72 0.22 40.42
C LEU A 239 -4.14 1.30 41.37
N ALA A 240 -3.69 2.41 40.80
CA ALA A 240 -3.57 3.70 41.50
C ALA A 240 -3.10 4.77 40.50
N ARG A 241 -4.00 5.69 40.14
CA ARG A 241 -3.77 7.13 39.87
C ARG A 241 -4.85 7.68 38.95
N GLY A 242 -6.04 7.90 39.52
CA GLY A 242 -6.72 9.17 39.30
C GLY A 242 -6.30 10.07 40.44
N GLU A 243 -5.27 10.90 40.24
CA GLU A 243 -5.00 12.08 41.06
C GLU A 243 -3.91 12.92 40.37
N LEU A 244 -4.17 14.22 40.32
CA LEU A 244 -3.36 15.27 39.71
C LEU A 244 -1.89 15.18 40.12
N PHE A 245 -1.01 14.99 39.15
CA PHE A 245 0.34 15.52 39.23
C PHE A 245 0.53 16.46 38.04
N GLY A 246 0.43 17.76 38.31
CA GLY A 246 1.02 18.78 37.47
C GLY A 246 2.54 18.61 37.53
N ILE A 247 3.07 17.79 36.63
CA ILE A 247 4.43 17.95 36.17
C ILE A 247 4.28 18.88 34.97
N ASP A 248 4.64 20.15 35.14
CA ASP A 248 4.85 21.05 34.02
C ASP A 248 5.91 20.40 33.13
N GLN A 249 5.47 19.70 32.08
CA GLN A 249 6.38 19.34 31.01
C GLN A 249 6.88 20.67 30.42
N PRO A 250 8.20 20.82 30.20
CA PRO A 250 8.71 22.00 29.54
C PRO A 250 7.96 22.12 28.22
N ASN A 251 7.30 23.26 28.02
CA ASN A 251 6.55 23.54 26.80
C ASN A 251 7.58 23.64 25.67
N ILE A 252 7.87 22.54 24.98
CA ILE A 252 8.85 22.49 23.89
C ILE A 252 8.20 23.17 22.69
N ALA A 253 8.31 24.49 22.62
CA ALA A 253 7.92 25.23 21.42
C ALA A 253 8.82 24.75 20.25
N PRO A 254 8.26 24.42 19.08
CA PRO A 254 9.07 24.02 17.93
C PRO A 254 9.93 25.21 17.53
N ARG A 255 11.21 24.97 17.19
CA ARG A 255 12.04 26.05 16.68
C ARG A 255 11.41 26.59 15.39
N GLN A 256 11.42 27.91 15.21
CA GLN A 256 11.17 28.56 13.91
C GLN A 256 12.37 28.39 12.97
N LEU A 257 12.85 27.16 12.81
CA LEU A 257 13.85 26.84 11.81
C LEU A 257 13.17 26.66 10.46
N SER A 258 13.88 27.07 9.40
CA SER A 258 13.45 26.93 8.02
C SER A 258 13.53 25.46 7.55
N ASN A 259 14.35 24.65 8.20
CA ASN A 259 14.61 23.26 7.81
C ASN A 259 14.12 22.26 8.86
N ALA A 260 13.63 21.10 8.41
CA ALA A 260 13.35 19.97 9.28
C ALA A 260 13.94 18.66 8.74
N VAL A 261 14.33 17.78 9.67
CA VAL A 261 14.88 16.46 9.37
C VAL A 261 14.07 15.44 10.13
N LEU A 262 13.35 14.59 9.39
CA LEU A 262 12.62 13.46 9.94
C LEU A 262 13.55 12.25 9.86
N ALA A 263 13.89 11.64 10.99
CA ALA A 263 14.75 10.47 11.01
C ALA A 263 14.30 9.42 12.02
N THR A 264 14.58 8.15 11.74
CA THR A 264 14.44 7.08 12.74
C THR A 264 15.50 7.19 13.82
N GLY A 265 15.21 6.73 15.04
CA GLY A 265 16.17 6.75 16.14
C GLY A 265 17.50 6.00 15.88
N SER A 266 17.51 5.01 14.99
CA SER A 266 18.68 4.16 14.72
C SER A 266 19.54 4.57 13.54
N VAL A 267 19.19 5.65 12.84
CA VAL A 267 19.92 6.09 11.65
C VAL A 267 20.87 7.23 12.00
N ALA A 268 22.13 7.07 11.59
CA ALA A 268 23.09 8.17 11.61
C ALA A 268 22.63 9.24 10.62
N LEU A 269 22.51 10.48 11.08
CA LEU A 269 22.18 11.59 10.18
C LEU A 269 23.33 11.78 9.19
N PRO A 270 23.05 11.84 7.88
CA PRO A 270 24.09 12.05 6.90
C PRO A 270 24.77 13.42 7.03
N SER A 271 26.02 13.53 6.57
CA SER A 271 26.87 14.72 6.75
C SER A 271 26.35 16.00 6.10
N ILE A 272 25.47 15.88 5.09
CA ILE A 272 24.77 17.02 4.49
C ILE A 272 23.84 17.74 5.48
N ILE A 273 23.48 17.08 6.59
CA ILE A 273 22.56 17.61 7.58
C ILE A 273 23.30 18.36 8.69
N ASP A 274 23.19 19.68 8.66
CA ASP A 274 23.57 20.52 9.79
C ASP A 274 22.46 20.50 10.86
N ARG A 275 22.79 19.96 12.04
CA ARG A 275 21.85 19.81 13.16
C ARG A 275 21.48 21.15 13.79
N ASP A 276 22.36 22.14 13.71
CA ASP A 276 22.11 23.44 14.34
C ASP A 276 21.09 24.26 13.54
N LEU A 277 20.99 23.98 12.23
CA LEU A 277 20.13 24.67 11.27
C LEU A 277 18.81 23.95 10.98
N ALA A 278 18.60 22.74 11.53
CA ALA A 278 17.40 21.94 11.26
C ALA A 278 16.69 21.46 12.53
N GLN A 279 15.34 21.50 12.51
CA GLN A 279 14.53 20.86 13.53
C GLN A 279 14.59 19.34 13.32
N ILE A 280 15.21 18.62 14.26
CA ILE A 280 15.23 17.15 14.22
C ILE A 280 13.91 16.63 14.77
N ILE A 281 13.25 15.78 13.98
CA ILE A 281 11.98 15.13 14.29
C ILE A 281 12.22 13.62 14.23
N ARG A 282 12.16 12.95 15.37
CA ARG A 282 12.32 11.50 15.44
C ARG A 282 11.01 10.79 15.16
N PHE A 283 11.10 9.65 14.47
CA PHE A 283 9.95 8.75 14.31
C PHE A 283 10.28 7.28 14.54
N GLY A 284 9.22 6.50 14.79
CA GLY A 284 9.26 5.04 15.01
C GLY A 284 7.93 4.56 15.59
N SER A 285 7.81 4.56 16.91
CA SER A 285 6.55 4.35 17.65
C SER A 285 5.66 5.60 17.70
N GLY A 286 6.19 6.77 17.37
CA GLY A 286 5.48 8.03 17.37
C GLY A 286 6.27 9.08 16.60
N ILE A 287 5.91 10.35 16.78
CA ILE A 287 6.69 11.51 16.29
C ILE A 287 7.14 12.30 17.52
N LYS A 288 8.42 12.65 17.57
CA LYS A 288 9.03 13.41 18.68
C LYS A 288 9.86 14.57 18.15
N PHE A 289 9.58 15.78 18.60
CA PHE A 289 10.38 16.97 18.29
C PHE A 289 11.54 17.05 19.27
N MET A 290 12.77 17.07 18.75
CA MET A 290 13.97 17.08 19.58
C MET A 290 14.39 18.51 19.94
N SER A 291 14.83 18.71 21.17
CA SER A 291 15.52 19.94 21.53
C SER A 291 16.98 19.90 21.04
N PRO A 292 17.63 21.05 20.85
CA PRO A 292 18.97 21.14 20.25
C PRO A 292 20.04 20.46 21.10
N ASP A 293 19.89 20.54 22.42
CA ASP A 293 20.85 20.01 23.39
C ASP A 293 20.61 18.53 23.70
N GLN A 294 19.52 17.95 23.16
CA GLN A 294 19.20 16.55 23.42
C GLN A 294 20.04 15.66 22.52
N GLU A 295 21.01 14.97 23.13
CA GLU A 295 21.79 13.96 22.42
C GLU A 295 20.87 12.91 21.82
N LEU A 296 21.23 12.47 20.60
CA LEU A 296 20.61 11.34 19.93
C LEU A 296 20.93 10.06 20.72
N SER A 297 20.20 9.79 21.79
CA SER A 297 20.30 8.51 22.48
C SER A 297 19.85 7.41 21.52
N ASN A 298 20.64 6.34 21.45
CA ASN A 298 20.25 5.08 20.82
C ASN A 298 19.25 4.38 21.75
N GLU A 299 18.04 4.92 21.87
CA GLU A 299 16.93 4.12 22.40
C GLU A 299 16.80 2.87 21.53
N GLY A 300 16.69 1.70 22.18
CA GLY A 300 16.88 0.39 21.57
C GLY A 300 16.23 0.26 20.19
N ASP A 301 17.02 -0.20 19.22
CA ASP A 301 16.64 -0.31 17.82
C ASP A 301 15.40 -1.21 17.70
N PRO A 302 14.21 -0.69 17.35
CA PRO A 302 13.08 -1.56 17.12
C PRO A 302 13.43 -2.47 15.95
N SER A 303 13.09 -3.76 16.04
CA SER A 303 13.35 -4.73 14.97
C SER A 303 12.69 -4.35 13.63
N THR A 304 11.77 -3.39 13.67
CA THR A 304 10.91 -2.99 12.57
C THR A 304 10.69 -1.48 12.64
N VAL A 305 10.97 -0.77 11.55
CA VAL A 305 10.66 0.66 11.43
C VAL A 305 9.29 0.85 10.78
N VAL A 306 8.43 1.60 11.46
CA VAL A 306 7.16 2.09 10.91
C VAL A 306 7.40 3.53 10.45
N LEU A 307 7.20 3.79 9.16
CA LEU A 307 7.29 5.15 8.65
C LEU A 307 6.21 6.04 9.30
N PRO A 308 6.52 7.33 9.53
CA PRO A 308 5.60 8.20 10.22
C PRO A 308 4.40 8.50 9.32
N CYS A 309 3.21 8.53 9.92
CA CYS A 309 2.11 9.31 9.35
C CYS A 309 2.45 10.79 9.55
N ILE A 310 3.26 11.36 8.65
CA ILE A 310 3.76 12.74 8.73
C ILE A 310 2.58 13.73 8.89
N PHE A 311 1.46 13.42 8.24
CA PHE A 311 0.24 14.22 8.22
C PHE A 311 -0.92 13.49 8.91
N GLY A 312 -0.66 12.86 10.06
CA GLY A 312 -1.62 11.99 10.75
C GLY A 312 -3.07 12.45 10.61
N CYS A 313 -3.93 11.56 10.12
CA CYS A 313 -5.37 11.80 10.06
C CYS A 313 -5.89 11.84 11.50
N ARG A 314 -6.05 13.05 12.03
CA ARG A 314 -6.09 13.35 13.46
C ARG A 314 -4.85 12.83 14.19
N LEU A 315 -4.57 13.38 15.36
CA LEU A 315 -3.76 12.73 16.39
C LEU A 315 -4.49 11.45 16.90
N GLU A 316 -4.97 10.59 15.99
CA GLU A 316 -5.72 9.33 16.13
C GLU A 316 -5.36 8.34 15.00
N GLY A 317 -4.42 8.70 14.11
CA GLY A 317 -3.94 7.83 13.04
C GLY A 317 -3.27 6.55 13.55
N PRO A 318 -2.94 5.59 12.68
CA PRO A 318 -2.46 4.25 13.07
C PRO A 318 -1.16 4.20 13.88
N ILE A 319 -0.50 5.34 14.10
CA ILE A 319 0.46 5.51 15.20
C ILE A 319 -0.22 5.26 16.56
N LEU A 320 -1.40 5.83 16.83
CA LEU A 320 -2.23 5.49 18.00
C LEU A 320 -2.76 4.06 17.99
N ILE A 321 -2.93 3.45 16.83
CA ILE A 321 -3.37 2.04 16.75
C ILE A 321 -2.18 1.09 16.97
N ALA A 322 -0.98 1.49 16.56
CA ALA A 322 0.25 0.73 16.76
C ALA A 322 0.83 0.94 18.17
N THR A 323 0.63 2.11 18.79
CA THR A 323 1.31 2.50 20.05
C THR A 323 0.38 3.01 21.14
N GLY A 324 -0.92 3.19 20.86
CA GLY A 324 -1.94 3.47 21.87
C GLY A 324 -1.91 4.88 22.47
N ALA A 325 -1.00 5.76 22.04
CA ALA A 325 -0.80 7.06 22.68
C ALA A 325 -0.69 8.20 21.65
N ILE A 326 -1.45 9.29 21.89
CA ILE A 326 -1.18 10.60 21.29
C ILE A 326 0.23 10.98 21.73
N PRO A 327 1.16 11.30 20.82
CA PRO A 327 2.48 11.75 21.24
C PRO A 327 2.30 13.04 22.05
N SER A 328 2.49 12.96 23.38
CA SER A 328 2.41 14.11 24.29
C SER A 328 3.48 15.17 23.99
N GLU A 329 4.42 14.85 23.10
CA GLU A 329 5.62 15.62 22.77
C GLU A 329 5.50 16.35 21.41
N VAL A 330 4.31 16.37 20.80
CA VAL A 330 4.05 17.13 19.57
C VAL A 330 3.46 18.49 19.95
N PRO A 331 4.12 19.62 19.63
CA PRO A 331 3.76 20.92 20.16
C PRO A 331 2.63 21.61 19.36
N PHE A 332 1.75 20.83 18.73
CA PHE A 332 0.67 21.33 17.90
C PHE A 332 -0.68 20.85 18.44
N SER A 333 -1.67 21.74 18.41
CA SER A 333 -3.03 21.48 18.90
C SER A 333 -3.82 20.52 18.01
N ASP A 334 -3.50 20.50 16.72
CA ASP A 334 -4.28 19.81 15.68
C ASP A 334 -3.46 19.57 14.40
N GLU A 335 -4.09 18.89 13.45
CA GLU A 335 -3.51 18.52 12.15
C GLU A 335 -3.22 19.76 11.29
N ASP A 336 -4.07 20.78 11.32
CA ASP A 336 -3.93 22.00 10.51
C ASP A 336 -2.71 22.82 10.95
N ALA A 337 -2.47 22.91 12.27
CA ALA A 337 -1.28 23.55 12.83
C ALA A 337 0.01 22.83 12.45
N LEU A 338 0.00 21.48 12.43
CA LEU A 338 1.14 20.68 11.98
C LEU A 338 1.38 20.85 10.47
N GLN A 339 0.32 20.87 9.66
CA GLN A 339 0.42 21.13 8.22
C GLN A 339 0.97 22.53 7.95
N ALA A 340 0.45 23.56 8.63
CA ALA A 340 0.96 24.92 8.54
C ALA A 340 2.43 25.01 8.92
N TYR A 341 2.86 24.26 9.95
CA TYR A 341 4.26 24.16 10.34
C TYR A 341 5.13 23.54 9.23
N TYR A 342 4.67 22.49 8.55
CA TYR A 342 5.44 21.95 7.44
C TYR A 342 5.44 22.88 6.22
N GLU A 343 4.32 23.53 5.91
CA GLU A 343 4.19 24.41 4.74
C GLU A 343 5.16 25.61 4.78
N GLN A 344 5.50 26.11 5.97
CA GLN A 344 6.49 27.19 6.14
C GLN A 344 7.97 26.74 6.00
N LEU A 345 8.25 25.44 5.90
CA LEU A 345 9.63 24.94 5.81
C LEU A 345 10.23 25.11 4.41
N SER A 346 11.42 25.71 4.35
CA SER A 346 12.24 25.84 3.13
C SER A 346 12.81 24.50 2.68
N SER A 347 13.10 23.58 3.60
CA SER A 347 13.55 22.23 3.26
C SER A 347 13.10 21.18 4.28
N VAL A 348 12.84 19.99 3.77
CA VAL A 348 12.54 18.81 4.56
C VAL A 348 13.36 17.64 4.05
N VAL A 349 14.06 16.98 4.97
CA VAL A 349 14.78 15.73 4.69
C VAL A 349 14.12 14.61 5.48
N VAL A 350 13.85 13.48 4.83
CA VAL A 350 13.31 12.28 5.46
C VAL A 350 14.33 11.16 5.30
N VAL A 351 14.94 10.75 6.41
CA VAL A 351 15.93 9.68 6.44
C VAL A 351 15.31 8.42 7.03
N VAL A 352 15.31 7.34 6.26
CA VAL A 352 14.71 6.05 6.61
C VAL A 352 15.71 4.94 6.38
N ASN A 353 15.59 3.80 7.07
CA ASN A 353 16.39 2.62 6.77
C ASN A 353 15.62 1.62 5.88
N ASP A 354 16.37 0.69 5.29
CA ASP A 354 15.86 -0.42 4.47
C ASP A 354 15.00 -1.44 5.24
N ARG A 355 14.98 -1.38 6.58
CA ARG A 355 14.10 -2.20 7.45
C ARG A 355 12.69 -1.62 7.60
N MET A 356 12.35 -0.59 6.84
CA MET A 356 11.02 0.00 6.84
C MET A 356 9.94 -1.00 6.38
N THR A 357 8.79 -0.94 7.05
CA THR A 357 7.61 -1.71 6.66
C THR A 357 6.74 -0.95 5.67
N ASP A 358 6.07 -1.69 4.78
CA ASP A 358 5.11 -1.13 3.81
C ASP A 358 3.78 -0.70 4.45
N ASN A 359 3.73 -0.60 5.79
CA ASN A 359 2.52 -0.21 6.52
C ASN A 359 2.08 1.21 6.19
N ALA A 360 3.04 2.13 5.94
CA ALA A 360 2.74 3.52 5.56
C ALA A 360 1.85 3.62 4.32
N ARG A 361 1.97 2.69 3.36
CA ARG A 361 1.14 2.69 2.15
C ARG A 361 -0.35 2.49 2.45
N ASN A 362 -0.66 1.65 3.43
CA ASN A 362 -2.05 1.33 3.79
C ASN A 362 -2.73 2.44 4.60
N ILE A 363 -1.92 3.33 5.18
CA ILE A 363 -2.36 4.33 6.17
C ILE A 363 -2.07 5.77 5.73
N ALA A 364 -1.41 5.94 4.58
CA ALA A 364 -1.10 7.25 4.04
C ALA A 364 -2.40 8.03 3.83
N SER A 365 -2.47 9.22 4.43
CA SER A 365 -3.51 10.21 4.15
C SER A 365 -3.41 10.65 2.67
N PRO A 366 -4.33 11.46 2.12
CA PRO A 366 -4.14 12.01 0.77
C PRO A 366 -3.00 13.04 0.71
N TYR A 367 -2.46 13.49 1.83
CA TYR A 367 -1.36 14.45 1.86
C TYR A 367 -0.01 13.80 1.58
N ARG A 368 0.82 14.49 0.83
CA ARG A 368 2.18 14.12 0.43
C ARG A 368 3.12 15.27 0.76
N ILE A 369 4.37 14.95 1.07
CA ILE A 369 5.39 15.95 1.35
C ILE A 369 6.43 15.97 0.24
N ASN A 370 6.67 17.13 -0.34
CA ASN A 370 7.81 17.33 -1.23
C ASN A 370 9.07 17.48 -0.38
N ALA A 371 9.91 16.46 -0.37
CA ALA A 371 11.08 16.37 0.50
C ALA A 371 12.25 15.65 -0.19
N LEU A 372 13.44 15.79 0.38
CA LEU A 372 14.57 14.93 0.08
C LEU A 372 14.43 13.65 0.91
N PHE A 373 14.15 12.53 0.26
CA PHE A 373 14.11 11.23 0.90
C PHE A 373 15.46 10.52 0.74
N ILE A 374 16.04 10.09 1.85
CA ILE A 374 17.28 9.32 1.89
C ILE A 374 16.98 7.95 2.51
N VAL A 375 17.17 6.91 1.72
CA VAL A 375 17.03 5.52 2.18
C VAL A 375 18.40 4.95 2.49
N GLU A 376 18.67 4.76 3.78
CA GLU A 376 19.86 4.09 4.30
C GLU A 376 19.74 2.58 4.10
N ALA A 377 20.48 2.05 3.14
CA ALA A 377 20.48 0.63 2.79
C ALA A 377 21.68 -0.11 3.40
N SER A 378 21.85 -0.01 4.72
CA SER A 378 22.99 -0.62 5.42
C SER A 378 23.02 -2.16 5.31
N SER A 379 21.89 -2.82 5.02
CA SER A 379 21.89 -4.28 4.82
C SER A 379 22.54 -4.69 3.49
N LEU A 380 22.59 -3.79 2.51
CA LEU A 380 23.06 -4.07 1.14
C LEU A 380 24.56 -3.77 0.93
N GLU A 381 25.27 -3.28 1.96
CA GLU A 381 26.71 -2.98 1.84
C GLU A 381 27.57 -4.18 1.45
N SER A 382 27.14 -5.39 1.81
CA SER A 382 27.84 -6.62 1.47
C SER A 382 27.65 -7.04 0.01
N GLU A 383 26.50 -6.72 -0.59
CA GLU A 383 26.15 -7.07 -1.99
C GLU A 383 26.97 -6.23 -2.98
N LEU A 384 27.21 -4.95 -2.66
CA LEU A 384 28.03 -4.05 -3.50
C LEU A 384 29.49 -4.51 -3.67
N LYS A 385 30.04 -5.25 -2.70
CA LYS A 385 31.43 -5.74 -2.78
C LYS A 385 31.63 -6.79 -3.87
N HIS A 386 30.56 -7.37 -4.40
CA HIS A 386 30.60 -8.48 -5.35
C HIS A 386 30.47 -8.03 -6.82
N GLY A 387 30.47 -6.71 -7.09
CA GLY A 387 30.34 -6.20 -8.46
C GLY A 387 28.96 -6.44 -9.06
N GLU A 388 27.93 -6.61 -8.22
CA GLU A 388 26.55 -6.72 -8.68
C GLU A 388 26.08 -5.43 -9.37
N ASP A 389 25.16 -5.60 -10.32
CA ASP A 389 24.49 -4.49 -10.98
C ASP A 389 23.71 -3.67 -9.96
N MET A 390 24.11 -2.40 -9.77
CA MET A 390 23.46 -1.45 -8.86
C MET A 390 21.94 -1.41 -9.05
N SER A 391 21.48 -1.59 -10.29
CA SER A 391 20.05 -1.61 -10.59
C SER A 391 19.34 -2.75 -9.87
N ARG A 392 19.97 -3.91 -9.73
CA ARG A 392 19.40 -5.07 -9.00
C ARG A 392 19.36 -4.82 -7.51
N VAL A 393 20.44 -4.28 -6.95
CA VAL A 393 20.55 -3.91 -5.53
C VAL A 393 19.48 -2.88 -5.18
N LEU A 394 19.30 -1.85 -6.00
CA LEU A 394 18.27 -0.84 -5.75
C LEU A 394 16.85 -1.38 -5.95
N ASN A 395 16.64 -2.34 -6.85
CA ASN A 395 15.32 -2.97 -7.06
C ASN A 395 14.92 -3.92 -5.92
N SER A 396 15.87 -4.41 -5.11
CA SER A 396 15.56 -5.25 -3.94
C SER A 396 15.06 -4.42 -2.75
N LEU A 397 15.25 -3.10 -2.78
CA LEU A 397 14.84 -2.20 -1.71
C LEU A 397 13.31 -2.05 -1.65
N ASN A 398 12.79 -2.17 -0.43
CA ASN A 398 11.38 -1.90 -0.16
C ASN A 398 11.10 -0.39 -0.03
N ILE A 399 11.11 0.34 -1.15
CA ILE A 399 10.90 1.80 -1.16
C ILE A 399 9.42 2.22 -1.28
N ASN A 400 8.49 1.25 -1.37
CA ASN A 400 7.07 1.52 -1.59
C ASN A 400 6.51 2.50 -0.56
N ALA A 401 6.91 2.33 0.70
CA ALA A 401 6.52 3.17 1.82
C ALA A 401 6.99 4.63 1.66
N VAL A 402 8.23 4.85 1.18
CA VAL A 402 8.76 6.18 0.85
C VAL A 402 7.98 6.81 -0.30
N THR A 403 7.72 6.04 -1.36
CA THR A 403 6.95 6.56 -2.51
C THR A 403 5.49 6.88 -2.16
N ALA A 404 4.95 6.26 -1.11
CA ALA A 404 3.60 6.57 -0.62
C ALA A 404 3.53 7.88 0.18
N LEU A 405 4.65 8.40 0.69
CA LEU A 405 4.74 9.66 1.42
C LEU A 405 5.25 10.82 0.56
N ALA A 406 6.10 10.51 -0.42
CA ALA A 406 6.71 11.48 -1.31
C ALA A 406 5.68 12.22 -2.18
N GLY A 407 5.75 13.55 -2.17
CA GLY A 407 5.04 14.41 -3.10
C GLY A 407 5.62 14.35 -4.50
N PRO A 408 4.90 14.91 -5.50
CA PRO A 408 5.30 14.86 -6.90
C PRO A 408 6.71 15.40 -7.15
N GLN A 409 7.10 16.44 -6.43
CA GLN A 409 8.34 17.20 -6.59
C GLN A 409 9.42 16.79 -5.58
N SER A 410 9.34 15.56 -5.06
CA SER A 410 10.35 15.01 -4.15
C SER A 410 11.57 14.48 -4.90
N LEU A 411 12.71 14.42 -4.21
CA LEU A 411 13.89 13.69 -4.64
C LEU A 411 14.08 12.47 -3.75
N VAL A 412 14.34 11.30 -4.34
CA VAL A 412 14.61 10.06 -3.60
C VAL A 412 16.00 9.56 -3.94
N LEU A 413 16.83 9.45 -2.91
CA LEU A 413 18.19 8.94 -2.96
C LEU A 413 18.31 7.69 -2.08
N VAL A 414 19.21 6.80 -2.46
CA VAL A 414 19.61 5.67 -1.64
C VAL A 414 21.04 5.88 -1.20
N HIS A 415 21.29 5.77 0.10
CA HIS A 415 22.60 5.89 0.69
C HIS A 415 23.14 4.50 1.05
N ILE A 416 24.28 4.12 0.46
CA ILE A 416 24.94 2.82 0.67
C ILE A 416 26.44 3.04 0.79
N SER A 417 27.07 2.58 1.88
CA SER A 417 28.52 2.64 2.08
C SER A 417 29.13 4.03 1.80
N SER A 418 28.51 5.08 2.36
CA SER A 418 28.95 6.48 2.21
C SER A 418 28.79 7.06 0.80
N ARG A 419 27.91 6.49 -0.03
CA ARG A 419 27.61 6.99 -1.38
C ARG A 419 26.12 7.16 -1.59
N TYR A 420 25.76 8.21 -2.33
CA TYR A 420 24.38 8.47 -2.73
C TYR A 420 24.13 8.02 -4.15
N TYR A 421 23.02 7.31 -4.33
CA TYR A 421 22.55 6.81 -5.62
C TYR A 421 21.18 7.39 -5.93
N PHE A 422 21.03 7.91 -7.14
CA PHE A 422 19.76 8.43 -7.63
C PHE A 422 18.75 7.30 -7.82
N TYR A 423 17.61 7.40 -7.15
CA TYR A 423 16.51 6.44 -7.32
C TYR A 423 15.42 7.03 -8.22
N ARG A 424 14.85 8.17 -7.85
CA ARG A 424 13.83 8.86 -8.66
C ARG A 424 13.61 10.29 -8.18
N GLY A 425 12.85 11.05 -8.98
CA GLY A 425 12.30 12.33 -8.56
C GLY A 425 12.94 13.49 -9.29
N ILE A 426 12.72 14.69 -8.76
CA ILE A 426 13.24 15.94 -9.32
C ILE A 426 14.01 16.69 -8.24
N ALA A 427 14.94 17.52 -8.66
CA ALA A 427 15.77 18.36 -7.81
C ALA A 427 15.83 19.77 -8.37
N ASN A 428 16.43 20.69 -7.63
CA ASN A 428 16.75 22.00 -8.18
C ASN A 428 17.78 21.84 -9.31
N ARG A 429 17.34 22.12 -10.54
CA ARG A 429 18.15 21.96 -11.75
C ARG A 429 19.44 22.77 -11.74
N GLU A 430 19.50 23.88 -11.01
CA GLU A 430 20.72 24.69 -10.89
C GLU A 430 21.86 23.94 -10.20
N PHE A 431 21.53 22.92 -9.39
CA PHE A 431 22.50 22.15 -8.62
C PHE A 431 22.56 20.67 -9.03
N LEU A 432 21.41 20.06 -9.36
CA LEU A 432 21.31 18.66 -9.75
C LEU A 432 20.30 18.51 -10.90
N ASN A 433 20.80 18.34 -12.11
CA ASN A 433 19.95 18.04 -13.26
C ASN A 433 19.57 16.55 -13.30
N THR A 434 18.36 16.24 -12.85
CA THR A 434 17.84 14.86 -12.80
C THR A 434 17.39 14.30 -14.15
N SER A 435 17.21 15.14 -15.18
CA SER A 435 16.73 14.68 -16.50
C SER A 435 17.67 13.68 -17.18
N ASN A 436 18.97 13.81 -16.88
CA ASN A 436 20.04 13.02 -17.48
C ASN A 436 20.55 11.90 -16.56
N LEU A 437 19.96 11.73 -15.37
CA LEU A 437 20.37 10.72 -14.42
C LEU A 437 19.63 9.41 -14.69
N ALA A 438 20.39 8.36 -15.00
CA ALA A 438 19.86 7.01 -15.00
C ALA A 438 19.59 6.54 -13.57
N PHE A 439 18.61 5.64 -13.42
CA PHE A 439 18.40 4.90 -12.17
C PHE A 439 19.71 4.27 -11.68
N GLY A 440 20.07 4.51 -10.42
CA GLY A 440 21.31 4.04 -9.81
C GLY A 440 22.56 4.84 -10.15
N SER A 441 22.43 6.01 -10.79
CA SER A 441 23.57 6.93 -10.97
C SER A 441 24.10 7.40 -9.62
N GLU A 442 25.43 7.35 -9.45
CA GLU A 442 26.09 7.86 -8.24
C GLU A 442 26.13 9.39 -8.28
N VAL A 443 25.66 10.03 -7.20
CA VAL A 443 25.50 11.50 -7.10
C VAL A 443 26.22 12.09 -5.88
N THR A 444 27.05 11.32 -5.18
CA THR A 444 27.64 11.68 -3.88
C THR A 444 28.36 13.02 -3.93
N ARG A 445 29.21 13.25 -4.94
CA ARG A 445 29.97 14.51 -5.07
C ARG A 445 29.08 15.75 -5.20
N ILE A 446 27.92 15.61 -5.82
CA ILE A 446 26.97 16.72 -5.97
C ILE A 446 26.25 16.93 -4.64
N ILE A 447 25.79 15.85 -4.01
CA ILE A 447 25.09 15.89 -2.72
C ILE A 447 26.00 16.48 -1.61
N ASP A 448 27.28 16.15 -1.60
CA ASP A 448 28.24 16.67 -0.61
C ASP A 448 28.50 18.19 -0.74
N TYR A 449 28.19 18.79 -1.90
CA TYR A 449 28.46 20.21 -2.17
C TYR A 449 27.21 21.10 -2.03
N ILE A 450 26.01 20.51 -2.07
CA ILE A 450 24.76 21.28 -2.03
C ILE A 450 24.28 21.48 -0.60
N ASN A 451 23.60 22.60 -0.37
CA ASN A 451 22.86 22.82 0.88
C ASN A 451 21.49 22.13 0.80
N LEU A 452 20.95 21.74 1.95
CA LEU A 452 19.60 21.19 2.09
C LEU A 452 18.54 22.13 1.51
N GLU A 453 18.69 23.44 1.73
CA GLU A 453 17.75 24.47 1.24
C GLU A 453 17.72 24.58 -0.28
N THR A 454 18.79 24.16 -0.95
CA THR A 454 18.93 24.28 -2.41
C THR A 454 18.69 22.96 -3.13
N THR A 455 18.43 21.86 -2.41
CA THR A 455 18.34 20.53 -3.02
C THR A 455 17.09 20.36 -3.88
N LEU A 456 15.95 20.86 -3.41
CA LEU A 456 14.68 20.85 -4.16
C LEU A 456 14.43 22.20 -4.83
N ASP A 457 13.62 22.19 -5.89
CA ASP A 457 13.21 23.42 -6.57
C ASP A 457 12.38 24.28 -5.60
N PRO A 458 12.72 25.56 -5.38
CA PRO A 458 12.03 26.42 -4.41
C PRO A 458 10.57 26.70 -4.76
N ARG A 459 10.14 26.40 -5.99
CA ARG A 459 8.74 26.50 -6.42
C ARG A 459 7.89 25.30 -5.96
N ALA A 460 8.53 24.20 -5.58
CA ALA A 460 7.81 23.04 -5.07
C ALA A 460 7.10 23.40 -3.76
N LYS A 461 5.75 23.39 -3.78
CA LYS A 461 4.95 23.54 -2.56
C LYS A 461 5.28 22.42 -1.59
N ARG A 462 5.36 22.69 -0.28
CA ARG A 462 5.83 21.64 0.63
C ARG A 462 4.83 20.50 0.73
N ILE A 463 3.55 20.82 0.83
CA ILE A 463 2.47 19.84 0.93
C ILE A 463 1.71 19.76 -0.39
N ALA A 464 1.48 18.53 -0.85
CA ALA A 464 0.60 18.24 -1.98
C ALA A 464 -0.54 17.33 -1.50
N LYS A 465 -1.79 17.68 -1.81
CA LYS A 465 -2.95 16.85 -1.48
C LYS A 465 -3.45 16.13 -2.72
N LEU A 466 -3.37 14.80 -2.73
CA LEU A 466 -3.85 13.99 -3.84
C LEU A 466 -5.35 14.20 -4.07
N GLY A 467 -5.72 14.37 -5.33
CA GLY A 467 -7.09 14.69 -5.76
C GLY A 467 -7.39 16.20 -5.86
N ASP A 468 -6.54 17.07 -5.33
CA ASP A 468 -6.63 18.52 -5.53
C ASP A 468 -5.89 18.95 -6.82
N THR A 469 -6.03 20.23 -7.21
CA THR A 469 -5.37 20.82 -8.39
C THR A 469 -3.88 21.07 -8.13
N ASN A 470 -3.09 20.00 -8.20
CA ASN A 470 -1.65 20.04 -8.02
C ASN A 470 -0.92 20.40 -9.33
N THR A 471 0.13 21.20 -9.22
CA THR A 471 1.02 21.51 -10.35
C THR A 471 2.16 20.52 -10.44
N ILE A 472 2.70 20.39 -11.66
CA ILE A 472 4.01 19.82 -11.94
C ILE A 472 4.96 20.95 -12.31
N LEU A 473 6.25 20.75 -12.04
CA LEU A 473 7.31 21.66 -12.43
C LEU A 473 7.90 21.24 -13.77
N LEU A 474 8.13 22.24 -14.62
CA LEU A 474 8.94 22.15 -15.84
C LEU A 474 10.23 22.94 -15.56
N PRO A 475 11.32 22.27 -15.14
CA PRO A 475 12.54 22.95 -14.69
C PRO A 475 13.19 23.85 -15.74
N THR A 476 13.22 23.42 -17.00
CA THR A 476 13.85 24.15 -18.12
C THR A 476 13.03 25.37 -18.50
N LEU A 477 11.70 25.23 -18.60
CA LEU A 477 10.80 26.36 -18.83
C LEU A 477 10.63 27.28 -17.62
N ARG A 478 11.07 26.87 -16.43
CA ARG A 478 10.82 27.57 -15.17
C ARG A 478 9.33 27.88 -14.95
N GLN A 479 8.46 26.96 -15.39
CA GLN A 479 7.01 27.07 -15.26
C GLN A 479 6.43 25.99 -14.33
N GLU A 480 5.28 26.30 -13.73
CA GLU A 480 4.38 25.32 -13.11
C GLU A 480 3.16 25.09 -14.01
N VAL A 481 2.79 23.83 -14.22
CA VAL A 481 1.69 23.47 -15.14
C VAL A 481 0.80 22.45 -14.46
N GLN A 482 -0.52 22.53 -14.65
CA GLN A 482 -1.41 21.46 -14.19
C GLN A 482 -1.32 20.27 -15.16
N PRO A 483 -1.37 19.01 -14.68
CA PRO A 483 -1.31 17.84 -15.55
C PRO A 483 -2.27 17.83 -16.74
N HIS A 484 -3.47 18.39 -16.57
CA HIS A 484 -4.49 18.47 -17.62
C HIS A 484 -4.20 19.55 -18.68
N ASP A 485 -3.43 20.57 -18.33
CA ASP A 485 -3.06 21.69 -19.22
C ASP A 485 -1.83 21.36 -20.07
N LEU A 486 -1.11 20.26 -19.79
CA LEU A 486 0.05 19.83 -20.59
C LEU A 486 -0.28 19.67 -22.06
N LYS A 487 -1.50 19.19 -22.38
CA LYS A 487 -1.94 19.08 -23.78
C LYS A 487 -1.98 20.46 -24.45
N GLN A 488 -2.55 21.46 -23.76
CA GLN A 488 -2.67 22.81 -24.28
C GLN A 488 -1.29 23.46 -24.41
N LEU A 489 -0.43 23.29 -23.41
CA LEU A 489 0.96 23.75 -23.50
C LEU A 489 1.65 23.19 -24.75
N PHE A 490 1.54 21.89 -24.99
CA PHE A 490 2.16 21.26 -26.16
C PHE A 490 1.53 21.73 -27.47
N ASP A 491 0.24 22.10 -27.46
CA ASP A 491 -0.47 22.68 -28.60
C ASP A 491 0.00 24.10 -28.93
N GLU A 492 0.36 24.88 -27.92
CA GLU A 492 0.81 26.27 -28.07
C GLU A 492 2.29 26.40 -28.47
N LEU A 493 3.14 25.46 -28.03
CA LEU A 493 4.59 25.49 -28.31
C LEU A 493 4.90 25.09 -29.76
N SER A 494 5.93 25.72 -30.35
CA SER A 494 6.50 25.28 -31.63
C SER A 494 7.25 23.95 -31.49
N ILE A 495 7.56 23.29 -32.62
CA ILE A 495 8.35 22.03 -32.59
C ILE A 495 9.74 22.25 -32.00
N ASP A 496 10.41 23.36 -32.32
CA ASP A 496 11.72 23.69 -31.73
C ASP A 496 11.61 23.89 -30.22
N GLN A 497 10.58 24.57 -29.74
CA GLN A 497 10.35 24.75 -28.31
C GLN A 497 10.04 23.43 -27.60
N ILE A 498 9.32 22.51 -28.26
CA ILE A 498 9.05 21.16 -27.74
C ILE A 498 10.36 20.35 -27.69
N TYR A 499 11.24 20.50 -28.68
CA TYR A 499 12.55 19.87 -28.68
C TYR A 499 13.40 20.35 -27.50
N ASP A 500 13.32 21.64 -27.16
CA ASP A 500 13.97 22.22 -25.99
C ASP A 500 13.40 21.70 -24.65
N LEU A 501 12.21 21.08 -24.65
CA LEU A 501 11.65 20.36 -23.49
C LEU A 501 12.24 18.98 -23.26
N GLY A 502 13.24 18.56 -24.05
CA GLY A 502 13.83 17.22 -23.95
C GLY A 502 14.25 16.85 -22.52
N ASP A 503 14.70 17.82 -21.75
CA ASP A 503 15.05 17.64 -20.34
C ASP A 503 13.85 17.69 -19.38
N ASP A 504 12.79 18.42 -19.71
CA ASP A 504 11.61 18.52 -18.85
C ASP A 504 10.78 17.24 -18.92
N ILE A 505 10.69 16.60 -20.09
CA ILE A 505 9.88 15.39 -20.29
C ILE A 505 10.23 14.27 -19.29
N PRO A 506 11.51 13.86 -19.09
CA PRO A 506 11.88 12.87 -18.08
C PRO A 506 11.51 13.28 -16.66
N THR A 507 11.56 14.58 -16.35
CA THR A 507 11.24 15.10 -15.00
C THR A 507 9.73 15.18 -14.72
N VAL A 508 8.90 15.25 -15.77
CA VAL A 508 7.43 15.26 -15.65
C VAL A 508 6.89 13.89 -15.24
N VAL A 509 7.46 12.81 -15.77
CA VAL A 509 7.00 11.43 -15.53
C VAL A 509 6.87 11.08 -14.03
N PRO A 510 7.91 11.25 -13.18
CA PRO A 510 7.81 10.88 -11.77
C PRO A 510 6.77 11.72 -11.02
N GLN A 511 6.51 12.97 -11.44
CA GLN A 511 5.51 13.85 -10.84
C GLN A 511 4.09 13.37 -11.19
N LEU A 512 3.82 13.08 -12.47
CA LEU A 512 2.53 12.58 -12.93
C LEU A 512 2.18 11.22 -12.30
N GLN A 513 3.17 10.35 -12.11
CA GLN A 513 2.99 9.06 -11.43
C GLN A 513 2.52 9.17 -9.97
N VAL A 514 2.79 10.30 -9.31
CA VAL A 514 2.28 10.57 -7.96
C VAL A 514 0.86 11.14 -8.01
N LEU A 515 0.59 12.02 -8.98
CA LEU A 515 -0.66 12.79 -9.05
C LEU A 515 -1.82 12.06 -9.71
N MET A 516 -1.54 11.14 -10.62
CA MET A 516 -2.55 10.57 -11.52
C MET A 516 -2.63 9.06 -11.37
N ASN A 517 -3.85 8.53 -11.48
CA ASN A 517 -4.04 7.09 -11.56
C ASN A 517 -3.70 6.56 -12.96
N GLN A 518 -3.66 5.23 -13.10
CA GLN A 518 -3.29 4.57 -14.37
C GLN A 518 -4.18 4.99 -15.55
N GLN A 519 -5.49 5.10 -15.35
CA GLN A 519 -6.43 5.45 -16.42
C GLN A 519 -6.22 6.90 -16.89
N GLU A 520 -6.00 7.80 -15.95
CA GLU A 520 -5.71 9.22 -16.23
C GLU A 520 -4.38 9.37 -16.97
N LEU A 521 -3.33 8.67 -16.54
CA LEU A 521 -2.02 8.67 -17.21
C LEU A 521 -2.11 8.17 -18.64
N VAL A 522 -2.85 7.08 -18.89
CA VAL A 522 -3.05 6.55 -20.25
C VAL A 522 -3.80 7.57 -21.12
N LYS A 523 -4.86 8.18 -20.59
CA LYS A 523 -5.64 9.20 -21.31
C LYS A 523 -4.78 10.43 -21.65
N LEU A 524 -4.00 10.93 -20.70
CA LEU A 524 -3.08 12.04 -20.92
C LEU A 524 -2.00 11.68 -21.94
N SER A 525 -1.39 10.51 -21.81
CA SER A 525 -0.38 10.01 -22.75
C SER A 525 -0.91 9.95 -24.19
N GLN A 526 -2.11 9.40 -24.39
CA GLN A 526 -2.76 9.36 -25.71
C GLN A 526 -3.02 10.77 -26.25
N ALA A 527 -3.50 11.69 -25.41
CA ALA A 527 -3.74 13.07 -25.81
C ALA A 527 -2.45 13.78 -26.24
N LEU A 528 -1.36 13.61 -25.49
CA LEU A 528 -0.05 14.19 -25.81
C LEU A 528 0.54 13.61 -27.11
N ILE A 529 0.48 12.28 -27.27
CA ILE A 529 0.95 11.62 -28.50
C ILE A 529 0.15 12.11 -29.71
N SER A 530 -1.17 12.23 -29.58
CA SER A 530 -2.02 12.75 -30.66
C SER A 530 -1.66 14.20 -31.02
N THR A 531 -1.47 15.08 -30.03
CA THR A 531 -1.07 16.48 -30.26
C THR A 531 0.29 16.56 -30.97
N LEU A 532 1.29 15.81 -30.48
CA LEU A 532 2.62 15.79 -31.08
C LEU A 532 2.61 15.25 -32.51
N SER A 533 1.84 14.17 -32.75
CA SER A 533 1.73 13.58 -34.09
C SER A 533 1.10 14.54 -35.09
N MET A 534 0.06 15.29 -34.70
CA MET A 534 -0.54 16.30 -35.56
C MET A 534 0.47 17.41 -35.91
N LYS A 535 1.20 17.93 -34.91
CA LYS A 535 2.21 18.97 -35.13
C LYS A 535 3.32 18.52 -36.09
N VAL A 536 3.87 17.33 -35.88
CA VAL A 536 4.90 16.78 -36.77
C VAL A 536 4.38 16.63 -38.20
N ASN A 537 3.13 16.17 -38.36
CA ASN A 537 2.52 16.04 -39.69
C ASN A 537 2.28 17.39 -40.37
N ASP A 538 1.82 18.40 -39.64
CA ASP A 538 1.58 19.74 -40.17
C ASP A 538 2.88 20.39 -40.64
N GLU A 539 3.97 20.24 -39.87
CA GLU A 539 5.29 20.75 -40.25
C GLU A 539 5.86 20.02 -41.47
N THR A 540 5.79 18.68 -41.45
CA THR A 540 6.25 17.85 -42.59
C THR A 540 5.46 18.17 -43.87
N ALA A 541 4.15 18.47 -43.75
CA ALA A 541 3.33 18.89 -44.88
C ALA A 541 3.72 20.27 -45.40
N ASN A 542 4.10 21.20 -44.52
CA ASN A 542 4.59 22.53 -44.90
C ASN A 542 5.94 22.44 -45.62
N GLU A 543 6.88 21.65 -45.11
CA GLU A 543 8.17 21.43 -45.78
C GLU A 543 7.99 20.86 -47.19
N ASN A 544 7.17 19.81 -47.35
CA ASN A 544 6.89 19.21 -48.65
C ASN A 544 6.24 20.18 -49.66
N ARG A 545 5.46 21.16 -49.18
CA ARG A 545 4.89 22.23 -50.02
C ARG A 545 5.94 23.23 -50.48
N VAL A 546 6.93 23.56 -49.63
CA VAL A 546 8.00 24.50 -49.99
C VAL A 546 8.91 23.91 -51.07
N TYR A 547 9.22 22.61 -50.99
CA TYR A 547 10.02 21.93 -52.02
C TYR A 547 9.31 21.82 -53.37
N THR A 548 7.98 21.65 -53.39
CA THR A 548 7.21 21.52 -54.64
C THR A 548 6.94 22.83 -55.38
N VAL A 549 7.15 23.99 -54.75
CA VAL A 549 6.99 25.33 -55.38
C VAL A 549 8.32 25.90 -55.87
N SER A 550 9.44 25.25 -55.52
CA SER A 550 10.80 25.70 -55.86
C SER A 550 11.39 25.02 -57.10
N ASP A 551 10.67 24.04 -57.67
CA ASP A 551 10.90 23.42 -59.00
C ASP A 551 9.92 24.00 -60.02
#